data_AF-A0A6J4NA67-F1
#
_entry.id   AF-A0A6J4NA67-F1
#
_cell.length_a   1.000
_cell.length_b   1.000
_cell.length_c   1.000
_cell.angle_alpha   90.00
_cell.angle_beta   90.00
_cell.angle_gamma   90.00
#
_symmetry.space_group_name_H-M   'P 1'
#
loop_
_entity.id
_entity.type
_entity.pdbx_description
1 polymer ?
#
loop_
_entity_poly.entity_id
_entity_poly.type
_entity_poly.pdbx_seq_one_letter_code
_entity_poly.pdbx_strand_id
1 'polypeptide(L)'
;MVADSRSLRSAPTSWTRGIDGGKLVKGIKLFVASDKHGSLLDLELHPANTDDRAGILPTLPRLAALGFEGDLLGDSGFKGAPFAAAALEHDIHVSVSPGGTRDGRFLPNGIRWVVERLFAWLSRYRRLNIVYDRAADLFAGHVWIAMISIISRRLVAQTQTQQGI
;
A
#
# COMPACT_ATOMS: atom_id res chain seq x y z
N MET A 1 5.33 3.55 -9.29
CA MET A 1 4.73 3.38 -7.95
C MET A 1 5.21 2.09 -7.32
N VAL A 2 5.02 1.92 -6.01
CA VAL A 2 5.24 0.66 -5.27
C VAL A 2 3.91 0.23 -4.64
N ALA A 3 3.50 -1.01 -4.88
CA ALA A 3 2.25 -1.56 -4.35
C ALA A 3 2.52 -2.72 -3.37
N ASP A 4 1.77 -2.75 -2.28
CA ASP A 4 1.78 -3.82 -1.30
C ASP A 4 0.49 -3.80 -0.46
N SER A 5 0.27 -4.83 0.35
CA SER A 5 -0.91 -5.02 1.17
C SER A 5 -0.59 -5.36 2.63
N ARG A 6 -1.43 -4.86 3.54
CA ARG A 6 -1.35 -5.14 4.98
C ARG A 6 -2.67 -5.65 5.52
N SER A 7 -2.64 -6.88 6.02
CA SER A 7 -3.77 -7.48 6.75
C SER A 7 -3.84 -6.92 8.17
N LEU A 8 -5.00 -6.40 8.55
CA LEU A 8 -5.30 -5.75 9.82
C LEU A 8 -6.42 -6.52 10.53
N ARG A 9 -6.28 -6.69 11.85
CA ARG A 9 -7.37 -7.22 12.67
C ARG A 9 -8.52 -6.22 12.67
N SER A 10 -9.74 -6.73 12.67
CA SER A 10 -10.94 -5.88 12.77
C SER A 10 -11.91 -6.34 13.83
N ALA A 11 -12.68 -5.39 14.35
CA ALA A 11 -13.82 -5.65 15.22
C ALA A 11 -14.91 -6.46 14.48
N PRO A 12 -15.72 -7.26 15.19
CA PRO A 12 -16.83 -8.00 14.57
C PRO A 12 -17.84 -7.13 13.83
N THR A 13 -17.97 -5.87 14.23
CA THR A 13 -18.92 -4.88 13.68
C THR A 13 -18.39 -4.12 12.46
N SER A 14 -17.22 -4.48 11.93
CA SER A 14 -16.70 -3.85 10.70
C SER A 14 -17.55 -4.20 9.48
N TRP A 15 -17.56 -3.34 8.47
CA TRP A 15 -18.43 -3.45 7.29
C TRP A 15 -18.21 -4.75 6.49
N THR A 16 -16.99 -5.28 6.52
CA THR A 16 -16.65 -6.55 5.90
C THR A 16 -15.49 -7.19 6.64
N ARG A 17 -15.32 -8.51 6.51
CA ARG A 17 -14.25 -9.26 7.19
C ARG A 17 -13.89 -10.53 6.43
N GLY A 18 -12.60 -10.83 6.41
CA GLY A 18 -12.02 -12.06 5.89
C GLY A 18 -11.02 -12.67 6.87
N ILE A 19 -10.44 -13.81 6.49
CA ILE A 19 -9.33 -14.44 7.22
C ILE A 19 -8.15 -14.59 6.26
N ASP A 20 -7.09 -13.85 6.50
CA ASP A 20 -5.79 -14.12 5.89
C ASP A 20 -5.19 -15.34 6.58
N GLY A 21 -5.29 -16.51 5.92
CA GLY A 21 -4.78 -17.76 6.45
C GLY A 21 -3.25 -17.80 6.56
N GLY A 22 -2.53 -17.10 5.67
CA GLY A 22 -1.08 -17.03 5.69
C GLY A 22 -0.53 -16.21 6.86
N LYS A 23 -1.28 -15.17 7.28
CA LYS A 23 -0.90 -14.28 8.39
C LYS A 23 -1.68 -14.57 9.69
N LEU A 24 -2.64 -15.48 9.67
CA LEU A 24 -3.58 -15.76 10.77
C LEU A 24 -4.30 -14.48 11.27
N VAL A 25 -4.65 -13.59 10.34
CA VAL A 25 -5.33 -12.32 10.64
C VAL A 25 -6.77 -12.37 10.19
N LYS A 26 -7.70 -12.23 11.15
CA LYS A 26 -9.12 -12.04 10.87
C LYS A 26 -9.46 -10.54 10.83
N GLY A 27 -9.78 -10.03 9.64
CA GLY A 27 -10.23 -8.65 9.49
C GLY A 27 -10.23 -8.13 8.06
N ILE A 28 -9.57 -7.00 7.85
CA ILE A 28 -9.52 -6.23 6.59
C ILE A 28 -8.09 -6.27 6.05
N LYS A 29 -7.91 -6.28 4.73
CA LYS A 29 -6.64 -6.03 4.09
C LYS A 29 -6.66 -4.64 3.46
N LEU A 30 -5.66 -3.84 3.82
CA LEU A 30 -5.39 -2.52 3.26
C LEU A 30 -4.39 -2.69 2.11
N PHE A 31 -4.80 -2.36 0.90
CA PHE A 31 -3.93 -2.31 -0.28
C PHE A 31 -3.50 -0.86 -0.47
N VAL A 32 -2.23 -0.66 -0.77
CA VAL A 32 -1.65 0.68 -0.91
C VAL A 32 -0.83 0.74 -2.17
N ALA A 33 -1.03 1.79 -2.96
CA ALA A 33 -0.11 2.26 -3.97
C ALA A 33 0.62 3.50 -3.44
N SER A 34 1.95 3.48 -3.46
CA SER A 34 2.79 4.58 -2.99
C SER A 34 3.78 5.07 -4.03
N ASP A 35 4.26 6.30 -3.87
CA ASP A 35 5.37 6.83 -4.66
C ASP A 35 6.72 6.20 -4.23
N LYS A 36 7.80 6.55 -4.93
CA LYS A 36 9.16 6.07 -4.60
C LYS A 36 9.73 6.61 -3.28
N HIS A 37 9.02 7.51 -2.59
CA HIS A 37 9.42 8.18 -1.35
C HIS A 37 8.55 7.80 -0.12
N GLY A 38 7.50 6.99 -0.34
CA GLY A 38 6.61 6.45 0.69
C GLY A 38 5.41 7.33 0.95
N SER A 39 5.05 8.21 0.03
CA SER A 39 3.78 8.93 0.06
C SER A 39 2.70 8.05 -0.54
N LEU A 40 1.54 8.02 0.13
CA LEU A 40 0.36 7.31 -0.34
C LEU A 40 -0.19 8.01 -1.58
N LEU A 41 -0.35 7.29 -2.68
CA LEU A 41 -0.99 7.77 -3.91
C LEU A 41 -2.46 7.37 -3.92
N ASP A 42 -2.76 6.12 -3.60
CA ASP A 42 -4.12 5.60 -3.50
C ASP A 42 -4.17 4.37 -2.58
N LEU A 43 -5.35 4.01 -2.10
CA LEU A 43 -5.60 2.82 -1.27
C LEU A 43 -6.87 2.09 -1.68
N GLU A 44 -6.93 0.81 -1.31
CA GLU A 44 -8.14 -0.01 -1.36
C GLU A 44 -8.32 -0.80 -0.07
N LEU A 45 -9.58 -1.15 0.25
CA LEU A 45 -9.94 -1.87 1.47
C LEU A 45 -10.86 -3.04 1.14
N HIS A 46 -10.37 -4.26 1.34
CA HIS A 46 -11.15 -5.48 1.12
C HIS A 46 -11.05 -6.44 2.31
N PRO A 47 -11.85 -7.53 2.36
CA PRO A 47 -11.66 -8.61 3.32
C PRO A 47 -10.21 -9.12 3.39
N ALA A 48 -9.76 -9.61 4.56
CA ALA A 48 -8.39 -10.05 4.74
C ALA A 48 -7.95 -11.19 3.79
N ASN A 49 -8.89 -11.98 3.26
CA ASN A 49 -8.64 -13.09 2.35
C ASN A 49 -8.61 -12.68 0.86
N THR A 50 -8.70 -11.39 0.53
CA THR A 50 -8.63 -10.91 -0.86
C THR A 50 -7.21 -11.07 -1.41
N ASP A 51 -7.10 -11.57 -2.64
CA ASP A 51 -5.84 -11.69 -3.40
C ASP A 51 -5.25 -10.31 -3.70
N ASP A 52 -3.92 -10.20 -3.66
CA ASP A 52 -3.26 -8.89 -3.77
C ASP A 52 -3.43 -8.21 -5.12
N ARG A 53 -3.53 -9.01 -6.20
CA ARG A 53 -3.78 -8.49 -7.55
C ARG A 53 -5.20 -7.98 -7.68
N ALA A 54 -6.17 -8.77 -7.18
CA ALA A 54 -7.57 -8.38 -7.21
C ALA A 54 -7.86 -7.14 -6.35
N GLY A 55 -7.21 -7.04 -5.18
CA GLY A 55 -7.42 -5.94 -4.25
C GLY A 55 -6.81 -4.62 -4.70
N ILE A 56 -5.68 -4.62 -5.41
CA ILE A 56 -5.07 -3.37 -5.90
C ILE A 56 -5.66 -2.90 -7.24
N LEU A 57 -6.26 -3.80 -8.02
CA LEU A 57 -6.75 -3.53 -9.38
C LEU A 57 -7.59 -2.24 -9.51
N PRO A 58 -8.51 -1.91 -8.58
CA PRO A 58 -9.31 -0.69 -8.69
C PRO A 58 -8.51 0.62 -8.62
N THR A 59 -7.29 0.60 -8.07
CA THR A 59 -6.42 1.78 -7.98
C THR A 59 -5.80 2.17 -9.32
N LEU A 60 -5.61 1.21 -10.23
CA LEU A 60 -4.90 1.41 -11.50
C LEU A 60 -5.58 2.47 -12.40
N PRO A 61 -6.88 2.36 -12.73
CA PRO A 61 -7.55 3.37 -13.56
C PRO A 61 -7.62 4.74 -12.86
N ARG A 62 -7.72 4.78 -11.52
CA ARG A 62 -7.77 6.05 -10.78
C ARG A 62 -6.43 6.76 -10.81
N LEU A 63 -5.34 6.03 -10.64
CA LEU A 63 -3.99 6.58 -10.71
C LEU A 63 -3.65 7.03 -12.14
N ALA A 64 -4.03 6.26 -13.16
CA ALA A 64 -3.87 6.65 -14.56
C ALA A 64 -4.68 7.91 -14.90
N ALA A 65 -5.91 8.03 -14.40
CA ALA A 65 -6.72 9.26 -14.56
C ALA A 65 -6.10 10.50 -13.88
N LEU A 66 -5.23 10.31 -12.88
CA LEU A 66 -4.43 11.37 -12.25
C LEU A 66 -3.10 11.63 -12.98
N GLY A 67 -2.87 10.97 -14.12
CA GLY A 67 -1.66 11.12 -14.95
C GLY A 67 -0.48 10.26 -14.49
N PHE A 68 -0.70 9.21 -13.69
CA PHE A 68 0.36 8.26 -13.40
C PHE A 68 0.63 7.37 -14.62
N GLU A 69 1.88 7.34 -15.05
CA GLU A 69 2.40 6.44 -16.08
C GLU A 69 3.71 5.81 -15.58
N GLY A 70 3.97 4.55 -15.97
CA GLY A 70 5.24 3.86 -15.70
C GLY A 70 5.15 2.65 -14.76
N ASP A 71 6.25 2.33 -14.08
CA ASP A 71 6.38 1.02 -13.42
C ASP A 71 5.56 0.89 -12.12
N LEU A 72 4.80 -0.19 -11.98
CA LEU A 72 4.29 -0.71 -10.72
C LEU A 72 5.26 -1.76 -10.19
N LEU A 73 5.94 -1.41 -9.10
CA LEU A 73 6.85 -2.30 -8.40
C LEU A 73 6.07 -3.06 -7.31
N GLY A 74 6.08 -4.39 -7.39
CA GLY A 74 5.44 -5.26 -6.42
C GLY A 74 6.32 -6.44 -6.01
N ASP A 75 5.91 -7.12 -4.95
CA ASP A 75 6.46 -8.42 -4.55
C ASP A 75 5.88 -9.57 -5.40
N SER A 76 6.24 -10.81 -5.07
CA SER A 76 5.77 -11.98 -5.81
C SER A 76 4.24 -12.17 -5.82
N GLY A 77 3.50 -11.57 -4.89
CA GLY A 77 2.04 -11.59 -4.85
C GLY A 77 1.41 -10.91 -6.06
N PHE A 78 2.12 -9.97 -6.70
CA PHE A 78 1.67 -9.26 -7.90
C PHE A 78 2.07 -9.95 -9.21
N LYS A 79 2.62 -11.18 -9.18
CA LYS A 79 2.93 -11.94 -10.41
C LYS A 79 1.65 -12.44 -11.09
N GLY A 80 1.63 -12.34 -12.42
CA GLY A 80 0.63 -13.00 -13.26
C GLY A 80 0.31 -12.22 -14.53
N ALA A 81 0.23 -12.94 -15.65
CA ALA A 81 -0.07 -12.34 -16.96
C ALA A 81 -1.41 -11.56 -16.99
N PRO A 82 -2.52 -12.04 -16.38
CA PRO A 82 -3.77 -11.29 -16.38
C PRO A 82 -3.67 -9.93 -15.67
N PHE A 83 -2.99 -9.88 -14.53
CA PHE A 83 -2.80 -8.63 -13.79
C PHE A 83 -1.88 -7.66 -14.54
N ALA A 84 -0.79 -8.18 -15.12
CA ALA A 84 0.11 -7.38 -15.93
C ALA A 84 -0.59 -6.80 -17.18
N ALA A 85 -1.46 -7.58 -17.83
CA ALA A 85 -2.26 -7.10 -18.96
C ALA A 85 -3.25 -5.99 -18.55
N ALA A 86 -3.98 -6.19 -17.45
CA ALA A 86 -4.91 -5.18 -16.95
C ALA A 86 -4.22 -3.87 -16.53
N ALA A 87 -3.00 -3.95 -15.99
CA ALA A 87 -2.20 -2.76 -15.70
C ALA A 87 -1.72 -2.06 -16.99
N LEU A 88 -1.36 -2.84 -18.01
CA LEU A 88 -0.89 -2.30 -19.29
C LEU A 88 -2.00 -1.58 -20.07
N GLU A 89 -3.27 -1.92 -19.87
CA GLU A 89 -4.42 -1.15 -20.39
C GLU A 89 -4.46 0.30 -19.87
N HIS A 90 -3.66 0.61 -18.84
CA HIS A 90 -3.53 1.93 -18.22
C HIS A 90 -2.11 2.49 -18.31
N ASP A 91 -1.26 1.99 -19.22
CA ASP A 91 0.15 2.39 -19.37
C ASP A 91 1.00 2.18 -18.10
N ILE A 92 0.62 1.17 -17.30
CA ILE A 92 1.32 0.78 -16.08
C ILE A 92 2.04 -0.56 -16.30
N HIS A 93 3.37 -0.54 -16.20
CA HIS A 93 4.20 -1.73 -16.38
C HIS A 93 4.45 -2.44 -15.05
N VAL A 94 3.94 -3.65 -14.89
CA VAL A 94 4.16 -4.43 -13.66
C VAL A 94 5.56 -5.05 -13.65
N SER A 95 6.43 -4.52 -12.79
CA SER A 95 7.76 -5.07 -12.52
C SER A 95 7.77 -5.76 -11.17
N VAL A 96 7.64 -7.09 -11.18
CA VAL A 96 7.73 -7.90 -9.97
C VAL A 96 9.16 -8.31 -9.67
N SER A 97 9.58 -8.16 -8.41
CA SER A 97 10.85 -8.74 -7.97
C SER A 97 10.83 -10.27 -8.11
N PRO A 98 11.88 -10.91 -8.68
CA PRO A 98 11.97 -12.37 -8.69
C PRO A 98 11.92 -12.99 -7.29
N GLY A 99 12.16 -12.21 -6.23
CA GLY A 99 12.59 -12.74 -4.94
C GLY A 99 14.05 -13.14 -5.11
N GLY A 100 14.94 -12.15 -5.18
CA GLY A 100 16.33 -12.36 -5.53
C GLY A 100 17.19 -12.62 -4.30
N THR A 101 17.40 -13.89 -3.97
CA THR A 101 18.62 -14.31 -3.29
C THR A 101 19.72 -14.45 -4.34
N ARG A 102 20.73 -13.57 -4.31
CA ARG A 102 22.02 -13.88 -4.95
C ARG A 102 22.85 -14.59 -3.89
N ASP A 103 23.26 -15.82 -4.16
CA ASP A 103 24.06 -16.65 -3.24
C ASP A 103 23.39 -16.87 -1.86
N GLY A 104 22.06 -17.00 -1.83
CA GLY A 104 21.31 -17.17 -0.58
C GLY A 104 21.17 -15.89 0.28
N ARG A 105 21.63 -14.72 -0.21
CA ARG A 105 21.43 -13.42 0.46
C ARG A 105 20.36 -12.59 -0.23
N PHE A 106 19.34 -12.21 0.53
CA PHE A 106 18.29 -11.31 0.08
C PHE A 106 18.90 -9.96 -0.33
N LEU A 107 18.71 -9.55 -1.59
CA LEU A 107 19.13 -8.23 -2.09
C LEU A 107 17.94 -7.26 -2.03
N PRO A 108 17.94 -6.26 -1.13
CA PRO A 108 16.92 -5.23 -1.12
C PRO A 108 17.03 -4.41 -2.40
N ASN A 109 16.04 -4.53 -3.29
CA ASN A 109 15.87 -3.55 -4.36
C ASN A 109 15.36 -2.25 -3.71
N GLY A 110 16.22 -1.23 -3.63
CA GLY A 110 16.12 -0.12 -2.67
C GLY A 110 14.79 0.66 -2.64
N ILE A 111 14.04 0.69 -3.75
CA ILE A 111 12.75 1.40 -3.83
C ILE A 111 11.58 0.54 -3.34
N ARG A 112 11.69 -0.80 -3.36
CA ARG A 112 10.56 -1.70 -3.09
C ARG A 112 10.17 -1.78 -1.59
N TRP A 113 11.07 -1.43 -0.68
CA TRP A 113 10.84 -1.41 0.77
C TRP A 113 10.13 -0.15 1.28
N VAL A 114 9.88 0.80 0.38
CA VAL A 114 9.31 2.10 0.72
C VAL A 114 7.87 1.97 1.22
N VAL A 115 7.09 1.03 0.67
CA VAL A 115 5.72 0.76 1.10
C VAL A 115 5.64 0.09 2.48
N GLU A 116 6.60 -0.78 2.81
CA GLU A 116 6.71 -1.34 4.16
C GLU A 116 7.00 -0.26 5.20
N ARG A 117 7.82 0.73 4.85
CA ARG A 117 8.07 1.90 5.69
C ARG A 117 6.81 2.75 5.87
N LEU A 118 6.00 2.92 4.82
CA LEU A 118 4.69 3.56 4.92
C LEU A 118 3.82 2.81 5.94
N PHE A 119 3.73 1.48 5.86
CA PHE A 119 3.00 0.70 6.85
C PHE A 119 3.56 0.86 8.27
N ALA A 120 4.89 0.90 8.43
CA ALA A 120 5.52 1.13 9.72
C ALA A 120 5.15 2.50 10.31
N TRP A 121 5.05 3.55 9.49
CA TRP A 121 4.55 4.85 9.96
C TRP A 121 3.07 4.80 10.33
N LEU A 122 2.23 4.19 9.51
CA LEU A 122 0.81 4.04 9.84
C LEU A 122 0.62 3.26 11.15
N SER A 123 1.49 2.28 11.45
CA SER A 123 1.44 1.53 12.71
C SER A 123 1.70 2.38 13.97
N ARG A 124 2.33 3.55 13.82
CA ARG A 124 2.52 4.52 14.91
C ARG A 124 1.23 5.27 15.27
N TYR A 125 0.24 5.25 14.39
CA TYR A 125 -1.09 5.79 14.65
C TYR A 125 -1.94 4.68 15.24
N ARG A 126 -1.99 4.58 16.58
CA ARG A 126 -2.66 3.50 17.33
C ARG A 126 -4.06 3.16 16.80
N ARG A 127 -4.82 4.18 16.35
CA ARG A 127 -6.16 4.01 15.78
C ARG A 127 -6.22 3.13 14.52
N LEU A 128 -5.12 3.07 13.75
CA LEU A 128 -5.03 2.33 12.49
C LEU A 128 -4.58 0.87 12.67
N ASN A 129 -4.19 0.46 13.88
CA ASN A 129 -3.69 -0.89 14.14
C ASN A 129 -4.80 -1.95 14.20
N ILE A 130 -6.02 -1.52 14.53
CA ILE A 130 -7.22 -2.36 14.55
C ILE A 130 -8.35 -1.57 13.91
N VAL A 131 -9.06 -2.19 12.96
CA VAL A 131 -10.21 -1.59 12.29
C VAL A 131 -11.46 -1.75 13.16
N TYR A 132 -11.93 -0.63 13.74
CA TYR A 132 -13.19 -0.58 14.50
C TYR A 132 -14.35 0.03 13.70
N ASP A 133 -14.05 0.60 12.55
CA ASP A 133 -14.96 1.39 11.74
C ASP A 133 -16.04 0.52 11.09
N ARG A 134 -17.24 1.08 10.96
CA ARG A 134 -18.42 0.40 10.37
C ARG A 134 -18.61 0.65 8.88
N ALA A 135 -17.74 1.46 8.28
CA ALA A 135 -17.74 1.77 6.85
C ALA A 135 -16.30 1.98 6.36
N ALA A 136 -16.04 1.61 5.10
CA ALA A 136 -14.70 1.59 4.52
C ALA A 136 -14.10 3.00 4.38
N ASP A 137 -14.92 3.94 3.92
CA ASP A 137 -14.61 5.35 3.76
C ASP A 137 -14.16 6.02 5.07
N LEU A 138 -14.79 5.68 6.19
CA LEU A 138 -14.38 6.16 7.50
C LEU A 138 -12.96 5.70 7.85
N PHE A 139 -12.64 4.42 7.66
CA PHE A 139 -11.29 3.93 7.92
C PHE A 139 -10.27 4.53 6.95
N ALA A 140 -10.61 4.62 5.65
CA ALA A 140 -9.79 5.27 4.63
C ALA A 140 -9.50 6.73 4.99
N GLY A 141 -10.49 7.47 5.47
CA GLY A 141 -10.34 8.84 5.95
C GLY A 141 -9.30 8.97 7.07
N HIS A 142 -9.31 8.03 8.05
CA HIS A 142 -8.29 8.02 9.10
C HIS A 142 -6.88 7.71 8.56
N VAL A 143 -6.76 6.85 7.54
CA VAL A 143 -5.48 6.60 6.86
C VAL A 143 -4.97 7.87 6.19
N TRP A 144 -5.83 8.58 5.46
CA TRP A 144 -5.48 9.86 4.82
C TRP A 144 -5.10 10.95 5.82
N ILE A 145 -5.82 11.08 6.95
CA ILE A 145 -5.47 12.00 8.04
C ILE A 145 -4.06 11.71 8.58
N ALA A 146 -3.73 10.43 8.78
CA ALA A 146 -2.39 10.03 9.20
C ALA A 146 -1.33 10.40 8.15
N MET A 147 -1.61 10.18 6.86
CA MET A 147 -0.70 10.54 5.77
C MET A 147 -0.48 12.04 5.65
N ILE A 148 -1.52 12.86 5.75
CA ILE A 148 -1.42 14.33 5.79
C ILE A 148 -0.52 14.75 6.94
N SER A 149 -0.75 14.20 8.14
CA SER A 149 0.07 14.48 9.33
C SER A 149 1.56 14.09 9.13
N ILE A 150 1.85 12.99 8.44
CA ILE A 150 3.21 12.56 8.10
C ILE A 150 3.85 13.51 7.08
N ILE A 151 3.15 13.81 5.99
CA ILE A 151 3.64 14.65 4.89
C ILE A 151 3.90 16.07 5.38
N SER A 152 3.00 16.66 6.17
CA SER A 152 3.19 18.01 6.73
C SER A 152 4.45 18.12 7.58
N ARG A 153 4.77 17.12 8.41
CA ARG A 153 6.02 17.13 9.20
C ARG A 153 7.27 17.05 8.30
N ARG A 154 7.20 16.30 7.20
CA ARG A 154 8.29 16.18 6.23
C ARG A 154 8.54 17.49 5.50
N LEU A 155 7.48 18.17 5.08
CA LEU A 155 7.57 19.47 4.43
C LEU A 155 8.25 20.50 5.35
N VAL A 156 7.81 20.60 6.62
CA VAL A 156 8.43 21.53 7.58
C VAL A 156 9.91 21.24 7.79
N ALA A 157 10.29 19.97 7.98
CA ALA A 157 11.68 19.60 8.18
C ALA A 157 12.57 19.94 6.96
N GLN A 158 12.04 19.77 5.74
CA GLN A 158 12.75 20.16 4.51
C GLN A 158 12.92 21.68 4.41
N THR A 159 11.87 22.45 4.74
CA THR A 159 11.94 23.92 4.75
C THR A 159 12.96 24.43 5.75
N GLN A 160 13.00 23.86 6.96
CA GLN A 160 13.99 24.21 7.99
C GLN A 160 15.42 23.93 7.51
N THR A 161 15.64 22.74 6.95
CA THR A 161 16.93 22.34 6.35
C THR A 161 17.36 23.29 5.23
N GLN A 162 16.43 23.75 4.37
CA GLN A 162 16.70 24.71 3.30
C GLN A 162 16.96 26.13 3.82
N GLN A 163 16.38 26.51 4.95
CA GLN A 163 16.56 27.81 5.60
C GLN A 163 17.79 27.86 6.52
N GLY A 164 18.52 26.76 6.70
CA GLY A 164 19.70 26.68 7.56
C GLY A 164 19.37 26.79 9.05
N ILE A 165 18.13 26.48 9.43
CA ILE A 165 17.62 26.40 10.81
C ILE A 165 17.50 24.91 11.18
#